data_AF-A0A1X7KJM7-F1
#
_entry.id   AF-A0A1X7KJM7-F1
#
_cell.length_a   1.000
_cell.length_b   1.000
_cell.length_c   1.000
_cell.angle_alpha   90.00
_cell.angle_beta   90.00
_cell.angle_gamma   90.00
#
_symmetry.space_group_name_H-M   'P 1'
#
loop_
_entity.id
_entity.type
_entity.pdbx_description
1 polymer ?
#
loop_
_entity_poly.entity_id
_entity_poly.type
_entity_poly.pdbx_seq_one_letter_code
_entity_poly.pdbx_strand_id
1 'polypeptide(L)' 'MLRAYKYRIYPNMEQKSYFAKCFGCVRFIYNRMLSDKIEHYKTTGEMLYNTPA' A
#
# COMPACT_ATOMS: atom_id res chain seq x y z
N MET A 1 -22.58 -1.72 17.37
CA MET A 1 -21.77 -2.93 17.69
C MET A 1 -20.77 -3.13 16.55
N LEU A 2 -19.46 -3.02 16.80
CA LEU A 2 -18.45 -3.24 15.76
C LEU A 2 -18.27 -4.76 15.58
N ARG A 3 -18.43 -5.24 14.35
CA ARG A 3 -18.20 -6.65 13.99
C ARG A 3 -16.94 -6.74 13.13
N ALA A 4 -16.04 -7.65 13.48
CA ALA A 4 -14.87 -7.99 12.67
C ALA A 4 -14.96 -9.46 12.27
N TYR A 5 -14.53 -9.76 11.05
CA TYR A 5 -14.55 -11.11 10.49
C TYR A 5 -13.12 -11.53 10.13
N LYS A 6 -12.81 -12.79 10.42
CA LYS A 6 -11.53 -13.42 10.09
C LYS A 6 -11.79 -14.60 9.17
N TYR A 7 -11.21 -14.54 7.97
CA TYR A 7 -11.32 -15.62 6.98
C TYR A 7 -9.93 -16.11 6.58
N ARG A 8 -9.85 -17.41 6.27
CA ARG A 8 -8.69 -17.99 5.59
C ARG A 8 -9.07 -18.29 4.15
N ILE A 9 -8.28 -17.78 3.21
CA ILE A 9 -8.45 -18.01 1.78
C ILE A 9 -7.50 -19.12 1.31
N TYR A 10 -7.95 -19.92 0.35
CA TYR A 10 -7.16 -20.98 -0.29
C TYR A 10 -7.11 -20.74 -1.80
N PRO A 11 -6.25 -19.81 -2.27
CA PRO A 11 -6.22 -19.42 -3.67
C PRO A 11 -5.62 -20.51 -4.57
N ASN A 12 -6.15 -20.61 -5.79
CA ASN A 12 -5.53 -21.39 -6.86
C ASN A 12 -4.28 -20.69 -7.41
N MET A 13 -3.57 -21.31 -8.37
CA MET A 13 -2.30 -20.77 -8.87
C MET A 13 -2.44 -19.42 -9.58
N GLU A 14 -3.50 -19.23 -10.36
CA GLU A 14 -3.78 -17.96 -11.04
C GLU A 14 -4.05 -16.84 -10.03
N GLN A 15 -4.88 -17.10 -9.03
CA GLN A 15 -5.19 -16.16 -7.96
C GLN A 15 -3.96 -15.77 -7.14
N LYS A 16 -3.07 -16.73 -6.84
CA LYS A 16 -1.79 -16.43 -6.16
C LYS A 16 -0.94 -15.46 -6.97
N SER A 17 -0.81 -15.69 -8.28
CA SER A 17 -0.07 -14.81 -9.19
C SER A 17 -0.68 -13.42 -9.25
N TYR A 18 -2.01 -13.35 -9.37
CA TYR A 18 -2.76 -12.09 -9.34
C TYR A 18 -2.52 -11.32 -8.04
N PHE A 19 -2.68 -11.96 -6.89
CA PHE A 19 -2.47 -11.33 -5.58
C PHE A 19 -1.02 -10.86 -5.40
N ALA A 20 -0.03 -11.64 -5.82
CA ALA A 20 1.37 -11.23 -5.75
C ALA A 20 1.62 -9.96 -6.56
N LYS A 21 1.08 -9.87 -7.77
CA LYS A 21 1.17 -8.68 -8.62
C LYS A 21 0.46 -7.48 -7.98
N CYS A 22 -0.79 -7.64 -7.57
CA CYS A 22 -1.58 -6.56 -6.98
C CYS A 22 -0.94 -6.04 -5.68
N PHE A 23 -0.63 -6.92 -4.73
CA PHE A 23 -0.03 -6.51 -3.47
C PHE A 23 1.39 -5.97 -3.65
N GLY A 24 2.14 -6.48 -4.63
CA GLY A 24 3.45 -5.96 -5.00
C GLY A 24 3.37 -4.52 -5.50
N CYS A 25 2.53 -4.25 -6.50
CA CYS A 25 2.36 -2.92 -7.07
C CYS A 25 1.84 -1.90 -6.04
N VAL A 26 0.82 -2.26 -5.25
CA VAL A 26 0.26 -1.38 -4.22
C VAL A 26 1.31 -1.05 -3.15
N ARG A 27 2.07 -2.06 -2.68
CA ARG A 27 3.14 -1.85 -1.70
C ARG A 27 4.23 -0.93 -2.23
N PHE A 28 4.62 -1.11 -3.49
CA PHE A 28 5.63 -0.27 -4.13
C PHE A 28 5.21 1.20 -4.15
N ILE A 29 4.01 1.50 -4.67
CA ILE A 29 3.50 2.88 -4.76
C ILE A 29 3.35 3.49 -3.36
N TYR A 30 2.76 2.75 -2.41
CA TYR A 30 2.62 3.23 -1.04
C TYR A 30 3.96 3.59 -0.41
N ASN A 31 4.95 2.69 -0.51
CA ASN A 31 6.28 2.93 0.06
C ASN A 31 6.98 4.11 -0.60
N ARG A 32 6.83 4.27 -1.93
CA ARG A 32 7.39 5.42 -2.65
C ARG A 32 6.79 6.72 -2.13
N MET A 33 5.46 6.82 -2.10
CA MET A 33 4.77 8.01 -1.60
C MET A 33 5.11 8.32 -0.14
N LEU A 34 5.21 7.29 0.71
CA LEU A 34 5.61 7.46 2.11
C LEU A 34 7.04 8.00 2.22
N SER A 35 7.97 7.49 1.40
CA SER A 35 9.34 7.99 1.34
C SER A 35 9.36 9.48 0.97
N ASP A 36 8.63 9.88 -0.07
CA ASP A 36 8.56 11.26 -0.52
C ASP A 36 8.00 12.18 0.59
N LYS A 37 6.98 11.71 1.32
CA LYS A 37 6.40 12.44 2.46
C LYS A 37 7.41 12.64 3.58
N ILE A 38 8.18 11.61 3.92
CA ILE A 38 9.20 11.67 4.97
C ILE A 38 10.31 12.65 4.58
N GLU A 39 10.79 12.57 3.35
CA GLU A 39 11.85 13.45 2.83
C GLU A 39 11.40 14.92 2.80
N HIS A 40 10.19 15.18 2.30
CA HIS A 40 9.62 16.52 2.27
C HIS A 40 9.49 17.08 3.70
N TYR A 41 8.90 16.32 4.62
CA TYR A 41 8.75 16.76 6.01
C TYR A 41 10.08 17.09 6.69
N LYS A 42 11.13 16.30 6.44
CA LYS A 42 12.48 16.59 6.98
C LYS A 42 13.05 17.92 6.46
N THR A 43 12.65 18.35 5.27
CA THR A 43 13.18 19.54 4.60
C THR A 43 12.36 20.79 4.93
N THR A 44 11.03 20.66 4.99
CA THR A 44 10.11 21.81 5.10
C THR A 44 9.43 21.91 6.46
N GLY A 45 9.36 20.82 7.24
CA GLY A 45 8.52 20.72 8.43
C GLY A 45 7.02 20.58 8.13
N GLU A 46 6.64 20.48 6.86
CA GLU A 46 5.25 20.42 6.40
C GLU A 46 4.92 19.05 5.81
N MET A 47 3.63 18.70 5.75
CA MET A 47 3.18 17.42 5.19
C MET A 47 2.97 17.53 3.67
N LEU A 48 3.58 16.61 2.91
CA LEU A 48 3.37 16.50 1.48
C LEU A 48 2.07 15.72 1.16
N TYR A 49 1.21 16.32 0.33
CA TYR A 49 0.02 15.67 -0.22
C TYR A 49 0.25 15.35 -1.70
N ASN A 50 0.91 14.23 -1.98
CA ASN A 50 1.12 13.74 -3.34
C ASN A 50 -0.01 12.79 -3.77
N THR A 51 -0.36 12.86 -5.05
CA THR A 51 -1.30 11.93 -5.71
C THR A 51 -0.52 11.22 -6.81
N PRO A 52 -0.48 9.88 -6.85
CA PRO A 52 0.14 9.17 -7.96
C PRO A 52 -0.69 9.45 -9.22
N ALA A 53 0.00 9.82 -10.31
CA ALA A 53 -0.61 10.10 -11.61
C ALA A 53 -1.15 8.84 -12.28
#